data_AF-I0GUF2-F1
#
_entry.id   AF-I0GUF2-F1
#
_cell.length_a   1.000
_cell.length_b   1.000
_cell.length_c   1.000
_cell.angle_alpha   90.00
_cell.angle_beta   90.00
_cell.angle_gamma   90.00
#
_symmetry.space_group_name_H-M   'P 1'
#
loop_
_entity.id
_entity.type
_entity.pdbx_description
1 polymer ?
#
loop_
_entity_poly.entity_id
_entity_poly.type
_entity_poly.pdbx_seq_one_letter_code
_entity_poly.pdbx_strand_id
1 'polypeptide(L)' 'MCKIMEEIQDKGHKKGFEEGRSQMAVDTAMDMLRDNEPLEKIVKYSHLPLERVQELAATLH' A
#
# COMPACT_ATOMS: atom_id res chain seq x y z
N MET A 1 14.55 28.11 22.03
CA MET A 1 14.34 27.26 20.84
C MET A 1 13.53 26.06 21.27
N CYS A 2 12.25 26.02 20.90
CA CYS A 2 11.31 25.03 21.40
C CYS A 2 11.60 23.65 20.80
N LYS A 3 11.86 22.67 21.68
CA LYS A 3 12.01 21.22 21.41
C LYS A 3 10.78 20.56 20.75
N ILE A 4 9.74 21.33 20.45
CA ILE A 4 8.44 20.85 19.95
C ILE A 4 8.50 20.56 18.43
N MET A 5 9.39 21.23 17.68
CA MET A 5 9.43 21.10 16.22
C MET A 5 10.06 19.80 15.70
N GLU A 6 11.00 19.22 16.45
CA GLU A 6 11.76 18.04 16.01
C GLU A 6 10.88 16.77 15.99
N GLU A 7 10.01 16.58 17.00
CA GLU A 7 9.10 15.44 17.05
C GLU A 7 7.98 15.46 16.01
N ILE A 8 7.54 16.65 15.57
CA ILE A 8 6.47 16.78 14.58
C ILE A 8 6.97 16.37 13.18
N GLN A 9 8.23 16.68 12.87
CA GLN A 9 8.82 16.37 11.57
C GLN A 9 9.09 14.86 11.43
N ASP A 10 9.63 14.21 12.46
CA ASP A 10 9.93 12.77 12.44
C ASP A 10 8.66 11.89 12.35
N LYS A 11 7.60 12.27 13.06
CA LYS A 11 6.30 11.57 13.01
C LYS A 11 5.56 11.81 11.69
N GLY A 12 5.62 13.03 11.14
CA GLY A 12 5.03 13.34 9.84
C GLY A 12 5.68 12.58 8.68
N HIS A 13 7.02 12.45 8.69
CA HIS A 13 7.75 11.72 7.65
C HIS A 13 7.52 10.21 7.70
N LYS A 14 7.49 9.59 8.89
CA LYS A 14 7.22 8.14 9.02
C LYS A 14 5.82 7.77 8.55
N LYS A 15 4.80 8.54 8.95
CA LYS A 15 3.41 8.29 8.56
C LYS A 15 3.19 8.45 7.05
N GLY A 16 3.71 9.54 6.47
CA GLY A 16 3.58 9.77 5.03
C GLY A 16 4.32 8.73 4.16
N PHE A 17 5.44 8.19 4.65
CA PHE A 17 6.19 7.15 3.92
C PHE A 17 5.50 5.78 4.00
N GLU A 18 4.96 5.40 5.16
CA GLU A 18 4.19 4.15 5.32
C GLU A 18 2.88 4.18 4.54
N GLU A 19 2.13 5.30 4.59
CA GLU A 19 0.91 5.50 3.81
C GLU A 19 1.22 5.49 2.30
N GLY A 20 2.27 6.17 1.85
CA GLY A 20 2.66 6.19 0.44
C GLY A 20 3.09 4.82 -0.10
N ARG A 21 3.84 4.03 0.68
CA ARG A 21 4.21 2.66 0.29
C ARG A 21 3.00 1.72 0.26
N SER A 22 2.11 1.84 1.24
CA SER A 22 0.89 1.03 1.30
C SER A 22 -0.04 1.36 0.12
N GLN A 23 -0.19 2.65 -0.21
CA GLN A 23 -1.04 3.08 -1.32
C GLN A 23 -0.51 2.59 -2.67
N MET A 24 0.79 2.73 -2.95
CA MET A 24 1.37 2.22 -4.21
C MET A 24 1.22 0.70 -4.37
N ALA A 25 1.35 -0.06 -3.28
CA ALA A 25 1.16 -1.50 -3.29
C ALA A 25 -0.29 -1.87 -3.62
N VAL A 26 -1.25 -1.17 -3.03
CA VAL A 26 -2.68 -1.33 -3.28
C VAL A 26 -3.05 -0.93 -4.71
N ASP A 27 -2.57 0.22 -5.19
CA ASP A 27 -2.85 0.71 -6.54
C ASP A 27 -2.29 -0.26 -7.59
N THR A 28 -1.07 -0.75 -7.40
CA THR A 28 -0.46 -1.78 -8.28
C THR A 28 -1.30 -3.05 -8.27
N ALA A 29 -1.75 -3.51 -7.11
CA ALA A 29 -2.58 -4.71 -7.02
C ALA A 29 -3.94 -4.52 -7.70
N MET A 30 -4.55 -3.34 -7.56
CA MET A 30 -5.83 -3.00 -8.20
C MET A 30 -5.71 -2.95 -9.73
N ASP A 31 -4.64 -2.33 -10.26
CA ASP A 31 -4.42 -2.26 -11.70
C ASP A 31 -4.21 -3.67 -12.29
N MET A 32 -3.40 -4.51 -11.63
CA MET A 32 -3.20 -5.89 -12.07
C MET A 32 -4.47 -6.76 -11.95
N LEU A 33 -5.30 -6.53 -10.93
CA LEU A 33 -6.59 -7.20 -10.79
C LEU A 33 -7.53 -6.83 -11.94
N ARG A 34 -7.54 -5.56 -12.37
CA ARG A 34 -8.29 -5.10 -13.55
C ARG A 34 -7.78 -5.72 -14.85
N ASP A 35 -6.48 -5.92 -14.95
CA ASP A 35 -5.84 -6.60 -16.08
C ASP A 35 -6.09 -8.13 -16.09
N ASN A 36 -6.88 -8.66 -15.16
CA ASN A 36 -7.16 -10.09 -14.98
C ASN A 36 -5.89 -10.93 -14.77
N GLU A 37 -4.85 -10.34 -14.18
CA GLU A 37 -3.62 -11.07 -13.84
C GLU A 37 -3.86 -12.07 -12.70
N PRO A 38 -3.11 -13.19 -12.65
CA PRO A 38 -3.27 -14.18 -11.60
C PRO A 38 -2.79 -13.65 -10.25
N LEU A 39 -3.52 -13.97 -9.17
CA LEU A 39 -3.25 -13.49 -7.80
C LEU A 39 -1.80 -13.71 -7.34
N GLU A 40 -1.17 -14.82 -7.71
CA GLU A 40 0.24 -15.11 -7.38
C GLU A 40 1.20 -14.05 -7.94
N LYS A 41 0.94 -13.58 -9.17
CA LYS A 41 1.73 -12.55 -9.82
C LYS A 41 1.50 -11.21 -9.14
N ILE A 42 0.25 -10.93 -8.77
CA ILE A 42 -0.13 -9.71 -8.05
C ILE A 42 0.58 -9.64 -6.70
N VAL A 43 0.55 -10.71 -5.91
CA VAL A 43 1.29 -10.82 -4.63
C VAL A 43 2.79 -10.58 -4.83
N LYS A 44 3.38 -11.15 -5.90
CA LYS A 44 4.81 -11.00 -6.21
C LYS A 44 5.21 -9.55 -6.49
N TYR A 45 4.40 -8.79 -7.23
CA TYR A 45 4.75 -7.42 -7.67
C TYR A 45 4.22 -6.33 -6.74
N SER A 46 3.03 -6.51 -6.16
CA SER A 46 2.48 -5.57 -5.17
C SER A 46 3.13 -5.71 -3.79
N HIS A 47 3.82 -6.83 -3.52
CA HIS A 47 4.29 -7.20 -2.19
C HIS A 47 3.19 -7.27 -1.12
N LEU A 48 1.92 -7.37 -1.53
CA LEU A 48 0.80 -7.58 -0.64
C LEU A 48 0.60 -9.07 -0.35
N PRO A 49 0.17 -9.45 0.87
CA PRO A 49 -0.19 -10.82 1.16
C PRO A 49 -1.41 -11.25 0.34
N LEU A 50 -1.50 -12.54 0.04
CA LEU A 50 -2.58 -13.12 -0.78
C LEU A 50 -3.97 -12.77 -0.26
N GLU A 51 -4.17 -12.84 1.06
CA GLU A 51 -5.43 -12.45 1.72
C GLU A 51 -5.83 -11.02 1.37
N ARG A 52 -4.87 -10.08 1.39
CA ARG A 52 -5.15 -8.68 1.07
C ARG A 52 -5.49 -8.48 -0.40
N VAL A 53 -4.83 -9.21 -1.31
CA VAL A 53 -5.17 -9.17 -2.74
C VAL A 53 -6.56 -9.77 -2.99
N GLN A 54 -6.93 -10.83 -2.27
CA GLN A 54 -8.28 -11.42 -2.35
C GLN A 54 -9.37 -10.46 -1.84
N GLU A 55 -9.12 -9.74 -0.74
CA GLU A 55 -10.02 -8.69 -0.26
C GLU A 55 -10.22 -7.57 -1.30
N LEU A 56 -9.14 -7.15 -1.96
CA LEU A 56 -9.18 -6.14 -3.03
C LEU A 56 -9.97 -6.65 -4.26
N ALA A 57 -9.78 -7.91 -4.63
CA ALA A 57 -10.54 -8.55 -5.71
C ALA A 57 -12.04 -8.64 -5.37
N ALA A 58 -12.37 -8.96 -4.12
CA ALA A 58 -13.75 -9.02 -3.64
C ALA A 58 -14.44 -7.64 -3.61
N THR A 59 -13.67 -6.55 -3.47
CA THR A 59 -14.20 -5.18 -3.56
C THR A 59 -14.35 -4.67 -4.99
N LEU A 60 -13.81 -5.38 -5.98
CA LEU A 60 -13.91 -5.04 -7.41
C LEU A 60 -15.16 -5.61 -8.10
N HIS A 61 -16.03 -6.30 -7.35
CA HIS A 61 -17.25 -6.94 -7.83
C HIS A 61 -18.44 -5.97 -7.87
#